data_AF-A0A8S4BT01-F1
#
_entry.id   AF-A0A8S4BT01-F1
#
_cell.length_a   1.000
_cell.length_b   1.000
_cell.length_c   1.000
_cell.angle_alpha   90.00
_cell.angle_beta   90.00
_cell.angle_gamma   90.00
#
_symmetry.space_group_name_H-M   'P 1'
#
loop_
_entity.id
_entity.type
_entity.pdbx_description
1 polymer ?
#
loop_
_entity_poly.entity_id
_entity_poly.type
_entity_poly.pdbx_seq_one_letter_code
_entity_poly.pdbx_strand_id
1 'polypeptide(L)'
;TALVVQWDHVHLQDNYNLGSFTFQATLHDTGRIVFAYKEIPVEVSEISSVNHPVKVGLSDAFVVIPVEVSEISSVNHPVKVGLSDAFVVVHKIQQIPNVRRRTIYEYHRVELIKTRITNSTAFEILPLPTCLQFSSCGACVSSQINFNCSWCHRLNRCSSGFDRHRQDWVDNSCPDETTPPSPLTTASPPKTTPPSGGGASGGGAPPTSHPPTSVPTE
;
A
#
# COMPACT_ATOMS: atom_id res chain seq x y z
N THR A 1 18.51 2.89 13.17
CA THR A 1 18.62 4.28 12.65
C THR A 1 17.23 4.84 12.42
N ALA A 2 17.07 6.17 12.32
CA ALA A 2 15.77 6.80 12.07
C ALA A 2 15.92 8.06 11.20
N LEU A 3 14.92 8.30 10.34
CA LEU A 3 14.73 9.58 9.65
C LEU A 3 13.81 10.46 10.50
N VAL A 4 14.24 11.68 10.77
CA VAL A 4 13.48 12.66 11.56
C VAL A 4 13.26 13.91 10.72
N VAL A 5 12.02 14.38 10.67
CA VAL A 5 11.64 15.66 10.06
C VAL A 5 10.91 16.49 11.10
N GLN A 6 11.40 17.69 11.38
CA GLN A 6 10.79 18.64 12.32
C GLN A 6 10.32 19.88 11.58
N TRP A 7 9.12 20.33 11.94
CA TRP A 7 8.59 21.64 11.62
C TRP A 7 8.65 22.47 12.88
N ASP A 8 9.41 23.55 12.80
CA ASP A 8 9.71 24.41 13.94
C ASP A 8 9.10 25.79 13.71
N HIS A 9 8.35 26.29 14.69
CA HIS A 9 7.72 27.60 14.66
C HIS A 9 6.88 27.90 13.38
N VAL A 10 6.08 26.94 12.92
CA VAL A 10 5.23 27.11 11.72
C VAL A 10 3.95 27.85 12.06
N HIS A 11 3.56 28.83 11.24
CA HIS A 11 2.32 29.59 11.44
C HIS A 11 1.24 29.24 10.42
N LEU A 12 -0.02 29.39 10.81
CA LEU A 12 -1.14 29.33 9.87
C LEU A 12 -1.16 30.59 9.01
N GLN A 13 -1.27 30.41 7.69
CA GLN A 13 -1.26 31.51 6.73
C GLN A 13 -2.37 32.54 6.99
N ASP A 14 -3.58 32.05 7.27
CA ASP A 14 -4.76 32.91 7.49
C ASP A 14 -4.81 33.51 8.91
N ASN A 15 -4.06 32.95 9.87
CA ASN A 15 -4.18 33.28 11.29
C ASN A 15 -2.82 33.26 12.01
N TYR A 16 -1.94 34.19 11.65
CA TYR A 16 -0.59 34.27 12.23
C TYR A 16 -0.58 34.50 13.75
N ASN A 17 -1.56 35.26 14.26
CA ASN A 17 -1.65 35.66 15.67
C ASN A 17 -2.02 34.52 16.63
N LEU A 18 -2.46 33.36 16.12
CA LEU A 18 -2.79 32.21 16.96
C LEU A 18 -1.54 31.55 17.57
N GLY A 19 -0.34 31.97 17.18
CA GLY A 19 0.92 31.38 17.63
C GLY A 19 1.48 30.39 16.63
N SER A 20 2.61 29.80 17.00
CA SER A 20 3.35 28.87 16.16
C SER A 20 3.15 27.42 16.57
N PHE A 21 3.18 26.53 15.58
CA PHE A 21 3.12 25.09 15.72
C PHE A 21 4.52 24.51 15.63
N THR A 22 4.85 23.58 16.53
CA THR A 22 6.10 22.82 16.51
C THR A 22 5.79 21.34 16.64
N PHE A 23 6.16 20.55 15.64
CA PHE A 23 5.87 19.11 15.59
C PHE A 23 6.91 18.36 14.75
N GLN A 24 6.96 17.04 14.91
CA GLN A 24 7.95 16.17 14.30
C GLN A 24 7.30 14.89 13.77
N ALA A 25 7.82 14.38 12.66
CA ALA A 25 7.57 13.04 12.16
C ALA A 25 8.87 12.23 12.16
N THR A 26 8.82 11.00 12.69
CA THR A 26 9.98 10.10 12.77
C THR A 26 9.64 8.76 12.15
N LEU A 27 10.49 8.28 11.24
CA LEU A 27 10.44 6.93 10.68
C LEU A 27 11.64 6.13 11.18
N HIS A 28 11.38 5.08 11.96
CA HIS A 28 12.41 4.16 12.42
C HIS A 28 12.68 3.06 11.40
N ASP A 29 13.89 2.50 11.43
CA ASP A 29 14.27 1.30 10.67
C ASP A 29 13.38 0.08 10.94
N THR A 30 12.76 0.01 12.12
CA THR A 30 11.77 -1.01 12.48
C THR A 30 10.43 -0.85 11.75
N GLY A 31 10.20 0.25 11.02
CA GLY A 31 8.93 0.59 10.39
C GLY A 31 7.95 1.31 11.32
N ARG A 32 8.32 1.55 12.59
CA ARG A 32 7.56 2.42 13.49
C ARG A 32 7.57 3.86 12.99
N ILE A 33 6.41 4.50 13.00
CA ILE A 33 6.24 5.93 12.69
C ILE A 33 5.74 6.66 13.92
N VAL A 34 6.37 7.79 14.25
CA VAL A 34 5.98 8.63 15.39
C VAL A 34 5.68 10.05 14.91
N PHE A 35 4.49 10.55 15.21
CA PHE A 35 4.13 11.96 15.06
C PHE A 35 4.11 12.60 16.44
N ALA A 36 5.07 13.47 16.74
CA ALA A 36 5.19 14.16 18.02
C ALA A 36 4.76 15.63 17.88
N TYR A 37 3.88 16.08 18.75
CA TYR A 37 3.31 17.43 18.77
C TYR A 37 3.79 18.14 20.02
N LYS A 38 4.71 19.09 19.84
CA LYS A 38 5.35 19.81 20.96
C LYS A 38 4.54 21.05 21.34
N GLU A 39 4.28 21.91 20.36
CA GLU A 39 3.57 23.18 20.51
C GLU A 39 2.41 23.25 19.51
N ILE A 40 1.20 23.36 20.01
CA ILE A 40 -0.10 23.35 19.31
C ILE A 40 -0.94 24.43 19.98
N PRO A 41 -0.94 25.66 19.46
CA PRO A 41 -1.50 26.81 20.17
C PRO A 41 -3.02 26.96 20.00
N VAL A 42 -3.63 26.24 19.06
CA VAL A 42 -5.07 26.09 18.88
C VAL A 42 -5.41 24.64 18.55
N GLU A 43 -6.58 24.16 18.95
CA GLU A 43 -6.98 22.78 18.69
C GLU A 43 -7.03 22.51 17.18
N VAL A 44 -6.46 21.39 16.74
CA VAL A 44 -6.41 21.01 15.31
C VAL A 44 -7.82 20.85 14.70
N SER A 45 -8.81 20.51 15.52
CA SER A 45 -10.21 20.40 15.10
C SER A 45 -10.87 21.76 14.80
N GLU A 46 -10.35 22.85 15.38
CA GLU A 46 -10.88 24.21 15.25
C GLU A 46 -10.23 24.98 14.08
N ILE A 47 -9.17 24.44 13.48
CA ILE A 47 -8.51 25.06 12.34
C ILE A 47 -9.45 25.04 11.13
N SER A 48 -9.73 26.23 10.58
CA SER A 48 -10.60 26.39 9.40
C SER A 48 -10.15 25.51 8.23
N SER A 49 -11.07 24.68 7.74
CA SER A 49 -10.86 23.83 6.56
C SER A 49 -11.51 24.39 5.28
N VAL A 50 -12.01 25.63 5.32
CA VAL A 50 -12.81 26.23 4.24
C VAL A 50 -11.97 26.41 2.97
N ASN A 51 -10.77 26.98 3.12
CA ASN A 51 -9.86 27.21 2.00
C ASN A 51 -8.99 25.98 1.73
N HIS A 52 -8.52 25.33 2.80
CA HIS A 52 -7.61 24.19 2.72
C HIS A 52 -7.99 23.10 3.73
N PRO A 53 -8.22 21.85 3.27
CA PRO A 53 -8.55 20.76 4.19
C PRO A 53 -7.33 20.42 5.06
N VAL A 54 -7.51 20.53 6.38
CA VAL A 54 -6.52 20.08 7.36
C VAL A 54 -6.53 18.55 7.40
N LYS A 55 -5.42 17.95 7.01
CA LYS A 55 -5.20 16.50 7.03
C LYS A 55 -4.08 16.16 7.98
N VAL A 56 -4.30 15.15 8.80
CA VAL A 56 -3.29 14.64 9.73
C VAL A 56 -3.32 13.13 9.71
N GLY A 57 -2.20 12.51 9.35
CA GLY A 57 -2.10 11.07 9.21
C GLY A 57 -1.16 10.62 8.11
N LEU A 58 -1.33 9.37 7.68
CA LEU A 58 -0.63 8.79 6.54
C LEU A 58 -1.59 8.67 5.37
N SER A 59 -1.12 8.98 4.17
CA SER A 59 -1.91 8.77 2.97
C SER A 59 -1.07 8.35 1.78
N ASP A 60 -1.65 7.45 1.01
CA ASP A 60 -1.16 7.04 -0.30
C ASP A 60 -2.01 7.76 -1.36
N ALA A 61 -1.32 8.43 -2.29
CA ALA A 61 -1.97 9.29 -3.26
C ALA A 61 -1.14 9.45 -4.53
N PHE A 62 -1.74 9.40 -5.71
CA PHE A 62 -1.07 9.81 -6.93
C PHE A 62 -1.54 11.21 -7.37
N VAL A 63 -0.69 11.87 -8.15
CA VAL A 63 -0.97 13.22 -8.65
C VAL A 63 -1.17 13.14 -10.15
N VAL A 64 -2.31 13.60 -10.64
CA VAL A 64 -2.52 13.84 -12.07
C VAL A 64 -2.16 15.29 -12.39
N ILE A 65 -1.17 15.47 -13.27
CA ILE A 65 -0.75 16.78 -13.77
C ILE A 65 -1.04 16.84 -15.27
N PRO A 66 -1.70 17.91 -15.77
CA PRO A 66 -2.00 18.07 -17.19
C PRO A 66 -0.87 18.73 -17.99
N VAL A 67 0.38 18.73 -17.49
CA VAL A 67 1.55 19.30 -18.17
C VAL A 67 2.68 18.29 -18.26
N GLU A 68 3.53 18.46 -19.28
CA GLU A 68 4.76 17.69 -19.47
C GLU A 68 5.68 17.86 -18.25
N VAL A 69 6.40 16.80 -17.89
CA VAL A 69 7.24 16.73 -16.67
C VAL A 69 8.26 17.87 -16.59
N SER A 70 8.72 18.37 -17.75
CA SER A 70 9.68 19.48 -17.85
C SER A 70 9.16 20.83 -17.38
N GLU A 71 7.84 21.01 -17.22
CA GLU A 71 7.22 22.28 -16.81
C GLU A 71 6.82 22.35 -15.33
N ILE A 72 7.12 21.31 -14.54
CA ILE A 72 6.75 21.24 -13.13
C ILE A 72 7.71 22.11 -12.30
N SER A 73 7.25 23.30 -11.88
CA SER A 73 7.94 24.16 -10.91
C SER A 73 7.43 23.93 -9.48
N SER A 74 8.33 23.89 -8.51
CA SER A 74 8.05 23.77 -7.07
C SER A 74 7.32 24.98 -6.47
N VAL A 75 7.34 26.12 -7.16
CA VAL A 75 6.71 27.38 -6.70
C VAL A 75 5.18 27.33 -6.84
N ASN A 76 4.66 26.59 -7.82
CA ASN A 76 3.22 26.49 -8.10
C ASN A 76 2.59 25.20 -7.54
N HIS A 77 3.37 24.41 -6.81
CA HIS A 77 3.01 23.10 -6.31
C HIS A 77 3.45 22.99 -4.85
N PRO A 78 2.60 23.36 -3.88
CA PRO A 78 2.97 23.27 -2.48
C PRO A 78 3.41 21.83 -2.17
N VAL A 79 4.61 21.74 -1.61
CA VAL A 79 5.22 20.48 -1.20
C VAL A 79 4.35 19.93 -0.08
N LYS A 80 3.75 18.76 -0.31
CA LYS A 80 3.13 18.01 0.78
C LYS A 80 4.24 17.46 1.65
N VAL A 81 4.14 17.71 2.94
CA VAL A 81 5.10 17.24 3.92
C VAL A 81 4.47 16.10 4.70
N GLY A 82 5.02 14.90 4.50
CA GLY A 82 4.55 13.62 5.05
C GLY A 82 5.26 12.45 4.32
N LEU A 83 5.17 11.24 4.86
CA LEU A 83 5.57 10.01 4.14
C LEU A 83 4.49 9.70 3.10
N SER A 84 4.52 10.40 1.97
CA SER A 84 3.57 10.20 0.88
C SER A 84 4.35 9.81 -0.38
N ASP A 85 4.11 8.61 -0.89
CA ASP A 85 4.62 8.10 -2.16
C ASP A 85 3.72 8.57 -3.32
N ALA A 86 3.76 9.87 -3.60
CA ALA A 86 2.99 10.40 -4.71
C ALA A 86 3.72 10.29 -6.06
N PHE A 87 3.42 9.22 -6.81
CA PHE A 87 3.83 9.16 -8.22
C PHE A 87 2.91 10.05 -9.10
N VAL A 88 3.49 10.61 -10.16
CA VAL A 88 2.80 11.55 -11.06
C VAL A 88 2.28 10.79 -12.28
N VAL A 89 0.98 10.89 -12.54
CA VAL A 89 0.35 10.37 -13.77
C VAL A 89 0.08 11.55 -14.70
N VAL A 90 0.58 11.46 -15.93
CA VAL A 90 0.28 12.46 -16.97
C VAL A 90 -1.01 12.03 -17.66
N HIS A 91 -2.04 12.88 -17.63
CA HIS A 91 -3.28 12.65 -18.37
C HIS A 91 -3.57 13.84 -19.29
N LYS A 92 -3.74 13.58 -20.59
CA LYS A 92 -4.10 14.60 -21.59
C LYS A 92 -5.59 14.93 -21.47
N ILE A 93 -6.00 15.52 -20.36
CA ILE A 93 -7.36 16.04 -20.21
C ILE A 93 -7.45 17.36 -20.98
N GLN A 94 -8.48 17.51 -21.80
CA GLN A 94 -8.80 18.76 -22.49
C GLN A 94 -9.00 19.87 -21.44
N GLN A 95 -7.95 20.66 -21.23
CA GLN A 95 -7.95 21.74 -20.24
C GLN A 95 -8.87 22.86 -20.72
N ILE A 96 -9.62 23.45 -19.78
CA ILE A 96 -10.19 24.78 -19.98
C ILE A 96 -8.99 25.75 -20.06
N PRO A 97 -8.90 26.63 -21.08
CA PRO A 97 -7.83 27.60 -21.14
C PRO A 97 -7.80 28.45 -19.84
N ASN A 98 -6.60 28.67 -19.30
CA ASN A 98 -6.31 29.38 -18.04
C ASN A 98 -6.65 28.66 -16.72
N VAL A 99 -6.97 27.36 -16.71
CA VAL A 99 -7.12 26.59 -15.46
C VAL A 99 -6.13 25.43 -15.42
N ARG A 100 -5.00 25.58 -14.71
CA ARG A 100 -4.11 24.45 -14.37
C ARG A 100 -4.69 23.71 -13.17
N ARG A 101 -5.42 22.62 -13.41
CA ARG A 101 -6.00 21.81 -12.33
C ARG A 101 -5.07 20.64 -12.01
N ARG A 102 -4.43 20.67 -10.85
CA ARG A 102 -3.72 19.50 -10.29
C ARG A 102 -4.72 18.67 -9.50
N THR A 103 -4.93 17.43 -9.92
CA THR A 103 -5.84 16.53 -9.22
C THR A 103 -5.02 15.54 -8.42
N ILE A 104 -5.28 15.47 -7.12
CA ILE A 104 -4.66 14.49 -6.23
C ILE A 104 -5.72 13.44 -5.95
N TYR A 105 -5.42 12.19 -6.30
CA TYR A 105 -6.25 11.05 -5.97
C TYR A 105 -5.61 10.34 -4.79
N GLU A 106 -6.32 10.30 -3.68
CA GLU A 106 -5.85 9.72 -2.42
C GLU A 106 -6.78 8.58 -2.07
N TYR A 107 -6.26 7.36 -2.05
CA TYR A 107 -7.06 6.14 -2.06
C TYR A 107 -6.87 5.29 -0.81
N HIS A 108 -5.75 5.43 -0.09
CA HIS A 108 -5.60 4.89 1.27
C HIS A 108 -5.22 5.99 2.26
N ARG A 109 -5.86 5.97 3.44
CA ARG A 109 -5.60 6.93 4.51
C ARG A 109 -5.64 6.25 5.87
N VAL A 110 -4.73 6.66 6.74
CA VAL A 110 -4.81 6.44 8.19
C VAL A 110 -4.96 7.81 8.82
N GLU A 111 -6.16 8.15 9.27
CA GLU A 111 -6.46 9.45 9.86
C GLU A 111 -6.20 9.44 11.38
N LEU A 112 -5.51 10.46 11.88
CA LEU A 112 -5.33 10.66 13.31
C LEU A 112 -6.50 11.45 13.88
N ILE A 113 -6.92 11.07 15.09
CA ILE A 113 -8.03 11.72 15.79
C ILE A 113 -7.59 13.13 16.20
N LYS A 114 -8.10 14.15 15.50
CA LYS A 114 -7.67 15.55 15.67
C LYS A 114 -7.82 16.07 17.11
N THR A 115 -8.88 15.66 17.81
CA THR A 115 -9.16 16.07 19.21
C THR A 115 -8.15 15.54 20.23
N ARG A 116 -7.30 14.57 19.84
CA ARG A 116 -6.24 14.00 20.68
C ARG A 116 -4.88 14.63 20.39
N ILE A 117 -4.80 15.55 19.42
CA ILE A 117 -3.58 16.31 19.11
C ILE A 117 -3.55 17.54 20.02
N THR A 118 -2.68 17.51 21.04
CA THR A 118 -2.49 18.59 22.00
C THR A 118 -1.01 18.77 22.28
N ASN A 119 -0.65 19.75 23.12
CA ASN A 119 0.73 19.97 23.51
C ASN A 119 1.34 18.74 24.18
N SER A 120 2.58 18.44 23.80
CA SER A 120 3.36 17.32 24.35
C SER A 120 2.69 15.94 24.18
N THR A 121 1.97 15.72 23.07
CA THR A 121 1.44 14.40 22.73
C THR A 121 2.17 13.77 21.55
N ALA A 122 2.08 12.46 21.43
CA ALA A 122 2.58 11.74 20.28
C ALA A 122 1.62 10.62 19.86
N PHE A 123 1.51 10.43 18.56
CA PHE A 123 0.89 9.25 17.98
C PHE A 123 1.97 8.31 17.50
N GLU A 124 1.88 7.05 17.91
CA GLU A 124 2.78 5.99 17.49
C GLU A 124 1.99 5.01 16.61
N ILE A 125 2.47 4.83 15.38
CA ILE A 125 1.96 3.84 14.45
C ILE A 125 2.97 2.69 14.43
N LEU A 126 2.51 1.53 14.88
CA LEU A 126 3.28 0.30 14.90
C LEU A 126 2.98 -0.51 13.64
N PRO A 127 4.01 -0.99 12.93
CA PRO A 127 3.80 -1.85 11.78
C PRO A 127 3.18 -3.16 12.24
N LEU A 128 2.11 -3.59 11.57
CA LEU A 128 1.56 -4.92 11.77
C LEU A 128 2.46 -5.97 11.12
N PRO A 129 2.41 -7.24 11.59
CA PRO A 129 3.12 -8.32 10.95
C PRO A 129 2.77 -8.47 9.46
N THR A 130 3.78 -8.75 8.63
CA THR A 130 3.64 -9.00 7.19
C THR A 130 4.31 -10.32 6.83
N CYS A 131 3.98 -10.88 5.66
CA CYS A 131 4.50 -12.17 5.21
C CYS A 131 6.04 -12.25 5.25
N LEU A 132 6.73 -11.17 4.86
CA LEU A 132 8.20 -11.10 4.82
C LEU A 132 8.87 -11.31 6.20
N GLN A 133 8.11 -11.27 7.29
CA GLN A 133 8.64 -11.52 8.64
C GLN A 133 8.79 -13.01 8.96
N PHE A 134 8.12 -13.91 8.22
CA PHE A 134 8.22 -15.35 8.44
C PHE A 134 9.37 -15.94 7.63
N SER A 135 10.30 -16.59 8.32
CA SER A 135 11.51 -17.17 7.74
C SER A 135 11.43 -18.68 7.48
N SER A 136 10.26 -19.30 7.63
CA SER A 136 10.05 -20.72 7.34
C SER A 136 8.72 -20.97 6.65
N CYS A 137 8.67 -22.02 5.82
CA CYS A 137 7.44 -22.42 5.12
C CYS A 137 6.29 -22.65 6.09
N GLY A 138 6.52 -23.42 7.16
CA GLY A 138 5.51 -23.70 8.18
C GLY A 138 4.93 -22.43 8.79
N ALA A 139 5.78 -21.53 9.31
CA ALA A 139 5.32 -20.28 9.93
C ALA A 139 4.61 -19.36 8.92
N CYS A 140 5.05 -19.35 7.66
CA CYS A 140 4.45 -18.56 6.60
C CYS A 140 3.02 -19.02 6.26
N VAL A 141 2.86 -20.32 5.96
CA VAL A 141 1.58 -20.87 5.50
C VAL A 141 0.57 -21.05 6.63
N SER A 142 1.03 -21.22 7.87
CA SER A 142 0.17 -21.29 9.04
C SER A 142 -0.06 -19.92 9.70
N SER A 143 0.44 -18.83 9.11
CA SER A 143 0.31 -17.50 9.69
C SER A 143 -1.16 -17.08 9.74
N GLN A 144 -1.57 -16.47 10.87
CA GLN A 144 -2.91 -15.94 11.08
C GLN A 144 -2.85 -14.42 11.13
N ILE A 145 -2.39 -13.83 10.03
CA ILE A 145 -2.31 -12.38 9.85
C ILE A 145 -3.23 -11.98 8.69
N ASN A 146 -3.49 -10.69 8.52
CA ASN A 146 -4.42 -10.18 7.49
C ASN A 146 -3.86 -10.24 6.05
N PHE A 147 -2.90 -11.13 5.78
CA PHE A 147 -2.28 -11.31 4.47
C PHE A 147 -2.36 -12.76 4.03
N ASN A 148 -2.64 -12.98 2.75
CA ASN A 148 -2.62 -14.30 2.12
C ASN A 148 -1.17 -14.69 1.79
N CYS A 149 -0.42 -15.10 2.81
CA CYS A 149 0.98 -15.45 2.66
C CYS A 149 1.17 -16.81 1.97
N SER A 150 2.11 -16.87 1.04
CA SER A 150 2.59 -18.09 0.40
C SER A 150 4.11 -18.18 0.50
N TRP A 151 4.62 -19.41 0.49
CA TRP A 151 6.05 -19.69 0.58
C TRP A 151 6.60 -20.04 -0.81
N CYS A 152 7.67 -19.37 -1.23
CA CYS A 152 8.40 -19.75 -2.43
C CYS A 152 9.67 -20.52 -2.06
N HIS A 153 9.73 -21.80 -2.42
CA HIS A 153 10.88 -22.66 -2.14
C HIS A 153 12.14 -22.22 -2.90
N ARG A 154 11.99 -21.72 -4.14
CA ARG A 154 13.11 -21.23 -4.95
C ARG A 154 13.86 -20.07 -4.29
N LEU A 155 13.11 -19.16 -3.66
CA LEU A 155 13.65 -17.98 -2.98
C LEU A 155 13.85 -18.17 -1.47
N ASN A 156 13.35 -19.28 -0.90
CA ASN A 156 13.23 -19.50 0.53
C ASN A 156 12.62 -18.29 1.26
N ARG A 157 11.50 -17.77 0.73
CA ARG A 157 10.89 -16.52 1.18
C ARG A 157 9.38 -16.65 1.30
N CYS A 158 8.82 -16.04 2.35
CA CYS A 158 7.38 -15.85 2.52
C CYS A 158 6.94 -14.51 1.91
N SER A 159 5.87 -14.49 1.13
CA SER A 159 5.35 -13.27 0.49
C SER A 159 3.84 -13.33 0.32
N SER A 160 3.18 -12.19 0.17
CA SER A 160 1.79 -12.11 -0.31
C SER A 160 1.71 -11.97 -1.85
N GLY A 161 2.84 -11.92 -2.54
CA GLY A 161 2.96 -11.56 -3.96
C GLY A 161 2.87 -10.05 -4.24
N PHE A 162 2.62 -9.24 -3.20
CA PHE A 162 2.50 -7.78 -3.28
C PHE A 162 3.32 -7.12 -2.16
N ASP A 163 4.64 -7.22 -2.25
CA ASP A 163 5.58 -6.58 -1.33
C ASP A 163 6.78 -5.98 -2.07
N ARG A 164 7.73 -5.39 -1.32
CA ARG A 164 8.91 -4.70 -1.86
C ARG A 164 9.80 -5.59 -2.75
N HIS A 165 9.68 -6.92 -2.66
CA HIS A 165 10.42 -7.90 -3.45
C HIS A 165 9.57 -8.55 -4.54
N ARG A 166 8.43 -7.94 -4.90
CA ARG A 166 7.51 -8.47 -5.92
C ARG A 166 8.18 -8.78 -7.26
N GLN A 167 9.15 -7.98 -7.69
CA GLN A 167 9.82 -8.24 -8.97
C GLN A 167 10.56 -9.59 -8.95
N ASP A 168 11.42 -9.79 -7.95
CA ASP A 168 12.14 -11.06 -7.75
C ASP A 168 11.18 -12.25 -7.57
N TRP A 169 10.05 -12.03 -6.89
CA TRP A 169 8.98 -13.02 -6.72
C TRP A 169 8.38 -13.47 -8.06
N VAL A 170 8.07 -12.53 -8.95
CA VAL A 170 7.49 -12.81 -10.27
C VAL A 170 8.52 -13.43 -11.21
N ASP A 171 9.74 -12.90 -11.24
CA ASP A 171 10.83 -13.38 -12.11
C ASP A 171 11.21 -14.84 -11.80
N ASN A 172 10.95 -15.29 -10.57
CA ASN A 172 11.19 -16.67 -10.13
C ASN A 172 9.97 -17.59 -10.20
N SER A 173 8.89 -17.16 -10.84
CA SER A 173 7.66 -17.96 -11.03
C SER A 173 7.03 -18.46 -9.72
N CYS A 174 7.24 -17.76 -8.61
CA CYS A 174 6.68 -18.13 -7.31
C CYS A 174 5.13 -18.13 -7.23
N PRO A 175 4.37 -17.32 -8.00
CA PRO A 175 2.89 -17.42 -8.00
C PRO A 175 2.35 -18.80 -8.44
N ASP A 176 3.12 -19.55 -9.22
CA ASP A 176 2.70 -20.83 -9.80
C ASP A 176 2.94 -22.04 -8.88
N GLU A 177 3.65 -21.85 -7.74
CA GLU A 177 3.96 -22.91 -6.75
C GLU A 177 2.76 -23.26 -5.83
N THR A 178 1.55 -22.74 -6.11
CA THR A 178 0.34 -23.03 -5.31
C THR A 178 -0.20 -24.46 -5.46
N THR A 179 0.41 -25.28 -6.33
CA THR A 179 0.21 -26.73 -6.30
C THR A 179 1.40 -27.37 -5.57
N PRO A 180 1.20 -27.92 -4.35
CA PRO A 180 2.24 -28.78 -3.79
C PRO A 180 2.51 -29.90 -4.81
N PRO A 181 3.78 -30.23 -5.11
CA PRO A 181 4.06 -31.39 -5.93
C PRO A 181 3.46 -32.61 -5.23
N SER A 182 2.47 -33.24 -5.87
CA SER A 182 1.99 -34.56 -5.47
C SER A 182 3.23 -35.43 -5.21
N PRO A 183 3.32 -36.14 -4.06
CA PRO A 183 4.45 -36.99 -3.82
C PRO A 183 4.58 -37.95 -5.01
N LEU A 184 5.76 -37.96 -5.64
CA LEU A 184 6.09 -38.93 -6.68
C LEU A 184 5.86 -40.32 -6.09
N THR A 185 4.71 -40.92 -6.41
CA THR A 185 4.47 -42.33 -6.17
C THR A 185 5.28 -43.08 -7.22
N THR A 186 6.41 -43.58 -6.73
CA THR A 186 7.10 -44.81 -7.11
C THR A 186 6.41 -45.63 -8.20
N ALA A 187 7.17 -45.87 -9.28
CA ALA A 187 6.87 -46.73 -10.41
C ALA A 187 6.10 -48.00 -10.04
N SER A 188 4.98 -48.24 -10.71
CA SER A 188 4.31 -49.54 -10.77
C SER A 188 4.63 -50.24 -12.10
N PRO A 189 4.85 -51.56 -12.10
CA PRO A 189 5.30 -52.33 -13.27
C PRO A 189 4.21 -52.48 -14.34
N PRO A 190 4.58 -52.79 -15.60
CA PRO A 190 3.64 -52.79 -16.72
C PRO A 190 2.68 -53.97 -16.62
N LYS A 191 1.37 -53.69 -16.66
CA LYS A 191 0.33 -54.72 -16.80
C LYS A 191 -0.23 -54.68 -18.22
N THR A 192 0.07 -55.76 -18.94
CA THR A 192 -0.42 -56.16 -20.25
C THR A 192 -1.95 -56.18 -20.36
N THR A 193 -2.48 -55.59 -21.43
CA THR A 193 -3.87 -55.68 -21.92
C THR A 193 -4.19 -57.07 -22.50
N PRO A 194 -5.46 -57.49 -22.41
CA PRO A 194 -6.23 -57.74 -23.66
C PRO A 194 -7.66 -57.14 -23.64
N PRO A 195 -8.37 -57.15 -24.80
CA PRO A 195 -9.49 -56.25 -25.10
C PRO A 195 -10.86 -56.90 -24.95
N SER A 196 -11.92 -56.08 -24.82
CA SER A 196 -13.13 -56.06 -25.67
C SER A 196 -14.36 -55.47 -24.96
N GLY A 197 -15.10 -54.60 -25.67
CA GLY A 197 -16.57 -54.64 -25.68
C GLY A 197 -17.34 -53.50 -25.01
N GLY A 198 -17.83 -52.56 -25.83
CA GLY A 198 -19.26 -52.20 -25.84
C GLY A 198 -19.78 -51.07 -24.93
N GLY A 199 -20.06 -49.91 -25.54
CA GLY A 199 -21.41 -49.33 -25.51
C GLY A 199 -21.79 -48.28 -24.45
N ALA A 200 -22.32 -47.16 -24.97
CA ALA A 200 -23.32 -46.24 -24.39
C ALA A 200 -22.86 -45.01 -23.56
N SER A 201 -22.75 -43.90 -24.29
CA SER A 201 -23.37 -42.58 -24.08
C SER A 201 -23.85 -42.16 -22.68
N GLY A 202 -23.28 -41.05 -22.18
CA GLY A 202 -23.85 -40.21 -21.13
C GLY A 202 -23.09 -38.88 -21.05
N GLY A 203 -23.57 -37.86 -21.77
CA GLY A 203 -22.94 -36.53 -21.82
C GLY A 203 -23.14 -35.74 -20.53
N GLY A 204 -22.04 -35.33 -19.91
CA GLY A 204 -22.00 -34.34 -18.82
C GLY A 204 -21.00 -33.25 -19.19
N ALA A 205 -21.48 -32.00 -19.25
CA ALA A 205 -20.71 -30.82 -19.61
C ALA A 205 -19.56 -30.53 -18.63
N PRO A 206 -18.44 -29.91 -19.08
CA PRO A 206 -17.37 -29.49 -18.19
C PRO A 206 -17.79 -28.27 -17.35
N PRO A 207 -17.42 -28.16 -16.07
CA PRO A 207 -17.57 -26.93 -15.32
C PRO A 207 -16.54 -25.91 -15.85
N THR A 208 -17.05 -24.80 -16.38
CA THR A 208 -16.28 -23.61 -16.75
C THR A 208 -15.63 -23.02 -15.49
N SER A 209 -14.31 -23.07 -15.42
CA SER A 209 -13.53 -22.32 -14.43
C SER A 209 -13.58 -20.83 -14.78
N HIS A 210 -14.38 -20.06 -14.05
CA HIS A 210 -14.28 -18.60 -14.05
C HIS A 210 -13.06 -18.16 -13.24
N PRO A 211 -12.23 -17.22 -13.74
CA PRO A 211 -11.20 -16.58 -12.92
C PRO A 211 -11.87 -15.61 -11.93
N PRO A 212 -11.33 -15.43 -10.71
CA PRO A 212 -11.82 -14.39 -9.81
C PRO A 212 -11.39 -13.02 -10.33
N THR A 213 -12.36 -12.28 -10.85
CA THR A 213 -12.20 -10.87 -11.24
C THR A 213 -12.19 -10.01 -9.98
N SER A 214 -11.01 -9.67 -9.47
CA SER A 214 -10.87 -8.52 -8.57
C SER A 214 -10.84 -7.24 -9.41
N VAL A 215 -12.02 -6.70 -9.70
CA VAL A 215 -12.15 -5.33 -10.23
C VAL A 215 -11.97 -4.35 -9.07
N PRO A 216 -11.23 -3.24 -9.22
CA PRO A 216 -11.19 -2.16 -8.25
C PRO A 216 -12.57 -1.49 -8.17
N THR A 217 -13.09 -1.30 -6.97
CA THR A 217 -14.31 -0.51 -6.74
C THR A 217 -14.03 0.95 -7.09
N GLU A 218 -14.91 1.53 -7.90
CA GLU A 218 -14.93 2.95 -8.30
C GLU A 218 -15.19 3.89 -7.11
#